data_AF-A0A395MS20-F1
#
_entry.id   AF-A0A395MS20-F1
#
_cell.length_a   1.000
_cell.length_b   1.000
_cell.length_c   1.000
_cell.angle_alpha   90.00
_cell.angle_beta   90.00
_cell.angle_gamma   90.00
#
_symmetry.space_group_name_H-M   'P 1'
#
loop_
_entity.id
_entity.type
_entity.pdbx_description
1 polymer ?
#
loop_
_entity_poly.entity_id
_entity_poly.type
_entity_poly.pdbx_seq_one_letter_code
_entity_poly.pdbx_strand_id
1 'polypeptide(L)'
;MSRQTRSAAKRLTRLQASTTPTVSLIASITPSATAPAAPTQPSSLETHLFTTPSEWQTYLTSSPSPSGLWLKIAKKSSPVPSVTYDQALDVALCHGWIDGQRKALDSTHFIQRFTPRRKGSLWSQRNVKKVATLISEGKMTPAGLAEVDKAKEDGRWERAYSSSSNAAVPDDFQKALDENQAASEFFEGLDQRREVKGSINSLIF
;
A
#
# COMPACT_ATOMS: atom_id res chain seq x y z
N MET A 1 36.58 49.34 13.68
CA MET A 1 35.56 49.69 14.70
C MET A 1 34.18 49.40 14.13
N SER A 2 33.47 48.38 14.64
CA SER A 2 32.01 48.33 14.58
C SER A 2 31.44 47.39 15.66
N ARG A 3 30.70 48.04 16.56
CA ARG A 3 29.66 47.68 17.55
C ARG A 3 29.06 46.25 17.48
N GLN A 4 29.02 45.52 18.61
CA GLN A 4 27.89 45.41 19.61
C GLN A 4 26.85 44.34 19.15
N THR A 5 26.33 43.38 19.92
CA THR A 5 25.73 43.38 21.27
C THR A 5 25.60 41.96 21.87
N ARG A 6 25.36 41.90 23.19
CA ARG A 6 25.15 40.74 24.10
C ARG A 6 23.70 40.19 24.08
N SER A 7 23.51 38.99 24.65
CA SER A 7 22.50 38.61 25.69
C SER A 7 21.98 37.17 25.48
N ALA A 8 22.32 36.14 26.27
CA ALA A 8 21.91 35.77 27.64
C ALA A 8 20.52 35.09 27.79
N ALA A 9 20.58 33.77 28.01
CA ALA A 9 19.80 32.86 28.88
C ALA A 9 18.31 33.10 29.22
N LYS A 10 17.51 32.01 29.21
CA LYS A 10 16.98 31.39 30.45
C LYS A 10 16.27 30.04 30.22
N ARG A 11 16.55 29.15 31.16
CA ARG A 11 15.99 27.81 31.40
C ARG A 11 14.83 27.96 32.40
N LEU A 12 13.75 27.20 32.28
CA LEU A 12 12.76 27.04 33.36
C LEU A 12 12.18 25.62 33.39
N THR A 13 11.94 25.17 34.61
CA THR A 13 11.77 23.80 35.08
C THR A 13 10.35 23.60 35.64
N ARG A 14 9.76 22.42 35.37
CA ARG A 14 8.79 21.58 36.13
C ARG A 14 8.11 22.10 37.43
N LEU A 15 6.80 21.78 37.59
CA LEU A 15 6.04 21.26 38.79
C LEU A 15 4.51 21.33 38.48
N GLN A 16 3.76 20.22 38.32
CA GLN A 16 2.97 19.38 39.27
C GLN A 16 1.68 19.95 39.93
N ALA A 17 0.58 19.20 39.69
CA ALA A 17 -0.48 18.68 40.58
C ALA A 17 -1.72 19.50 41.07
N SER A 18 -2.90 18.96 40.69
CA SER A 18 -4.17 18.66 41.41
C SER A 18 -4.90 19.69 42.29
N THR A 19 -6.21 19.89 42.01
CA THR A 19 -7.31 19.87 43.02
C THR A 19 -8.71 19.80 42.38
N THR A 20 -9.61 19.05 43.03
CA THR A 20 -11.07 18.87 42.82
C THR A 20 -11.91 20.11 43.17
N PRO A 21 -13.21 20.14 42.80
CA PRO A 21 -14.22 19.96 43.85
C PRO A 21 -15.43 19.07 43.48
N THR A 22 -15.99 18.49 44.54
CA THR A 22 -17.23 17.72 44.70
C THR A 22 -18.43 18.66 44.94
N VAL A 23 -19.62 18.41 44.36
CA VAL A 23 -20.95 18.39 45.03
C VAL A 23 -21.95 17.61 44.17
N SER A 24 -22.78 16.82 44.86
CA SER A 24 -23.80 15.87 44.42
C SER A 24 -25.20 16.50 44.34
N LEU A 25 -26.08 16.05 43.45
CA LEU A 25 -27.52 15.99 43.74
C LEU A 25 -28.21 14.87 42.94
N ILE A 26 -29.16 14.23 43.62
CA ILE A 26 -29.81 12.95 43.36
C ILE A 26 -31.16 13.23 42.69
N ALA A 27 -31.54 12.43 41.69
CA ALA A 27 -32.95 12.14 41.40
C ALA A 27 -33.07 10.81 40.63
N SER A 28 -33.73 9.86 41.26
CA SER A 28 -34.05 8.53 40.75
C SER A 28 -35.06 8.60 39.60
N ILE A 29 -34.77 7.93 38.48
CA ILE A 29 -35.77 7.57 37.46
C ILE A 29 -35.54 6.08 37.11
N THR A 30 -36.62 5.31 37.19
CA THR A 30 -36.76 3.87 36.95
C THR A 30 -36.42 3.45 35.50
N PRO A 31 -36.11 2.16 35.23
CA PRO A 31 -35.46 1.73 34.00
C PRO A 31 -36.46 1.35 32.91
N SER A 32 -36.37 1.98 31.72
CA SER A 32 -36.85 1.39 30.48
C SER A 32 -36.38 2.20 29.28
N ALA A 33 -35.30 1.76 28.64
CA ALA A 33 -35.02 2.02 27.22
C ALA A 33 -33.82 1.16 26.80
N THR A 34 -34.11 0.22 25.91
CA THR A 34 -33.19 -0.50 25.04
C THR A 34 -31.90 0.27 24.76
N ALA A 35 -30.77 -0.31 25.16
CA ALA A 35 -29.45 0.21 24.86
C ALA A 35 -29.32 0.48 23.34
N PRO A 36 -28.85 1.68 22.92
CA PRO A 36 -28.47 1.87 21.54
C PRO A 36 -27.30 0.92 21.24
N ALA A 37 -27.43 0.19 20.13
CA ALA A 37 -26.41 -0.70 19.62
C ALA A 37 -25.04 -0.01 19.64
N ALA A 38 -24.05 -0.74 20.17
CA ALA A 38 -22.65 -0.37 20.18
C ALA A 38 -22.18 0.16 18.81
N PRO A 39 -21.19 1.08 18.78
CA PRO A 39 -20.69 1.65 17.54
C PRO A 39 -20.27 0.57 16.55
N THR A 40 -20.76 0.71 15.33
CA THR A 40 -20.41 -0.06 14.12
C THR A 40 -18.92 -0.39 14.10
N GLN A 41 -18.61 -1.69 14.18
CA GLN A 41 -17.27 -2.21 13.94
C GLN A 41 -16.77 -1.71 12.56
N PRO A 42 -15.51 -1.27 12.42
CA PRO A 42 -14.98 -0.89 11.12
C PRO A 42 -15.07 -2.11 10.20
N SER A 43 -15.61 -1.92 8.99
CA SER A 43 -15.80 -2.96 7.98
C SER A 43 -14.50 -3.71 7.73
N SER A 44 -14.38 -4.89 8.32
CA SER A 44 -13.29 -5.82 8.03
C SER A 44 -13.46 -6.28 6.59
N LEU A 45 -12.55 -5.87 5.70
CA LEU A 45 -12.54 -6.37 4.32
C LEU A 45 -12.51 -7.90 4.31
N GLU A 46 -13.38 -8.50 3.50
CA GLU A 46 -13.47 -9.95 3.40
C GLU A 46 -12.17 -10.53 2.82
N THR A 47 -11.81 -11.74 3.27
CA THR A 47 -10.67 -12.50 2.75
C THR A 47 -11.17 -13.68 1.94
N HIS A 48 -10.79 -13.74 0.67
CA HIS A 48 -11.21 -14.80 -0.27
C HIS A 48 -10.00 -15.50 -0.87
N LEU A 49 -10.15 -16.77 -1.23
CA LEU A 49 -9.14 -17.55 -1.97
C LEU A 49 -9.77 -17.99 -3.29
N PHE A 50 -9.06 -17.74 -4.39
CA PHE A 50 -9.41 -18.26 -5.71
C PHE A 50 -8.31 -19.19 -6.19
N THR A 51 -8.69 -20.34 -6.71
CA THR A 51 -7.75 -21.37 -7.18
C THR A 51 -7.27 -21.07 -8.59
N THR A 52 -8.11 -20.44 -9.41
CA THR A 52 -7.80 -20.12 -10.81
C THR A 52 -8.02 -18.65 -11.15
N PRO A 53 -7.36 -18.13 -12.21
CA PRO A 53 -7.64 -16.80 -12.73
C PRO A 53 -9.10 -16.61 -13.15
N SER A 54 -9.75 -17.67 -13.66
CA SER A 54 -11.15 -17.63 -14.09
C SER A 54 -12.11 -17.41 -12.93
N GLU A 55 -11.90 -18.08 -11.79
CA GLU A 55 -12.71 -17.84 -10.58
C GLU A 55 -12.58 -16.40 -10.08
N TRP A 56 -11.35 -15.87 -10.09
CA TRP A 56 -11.09 -14.48 -9.74
C TRP A 56 -11.77 -13.50 -10.71
N GLN A 57 -11.72 -13.80 -12.00
CA GLN A 57 -12.42 -13.02 -13.03
C GLN A 57 -13.94 -13.04 -12.82
N THR A 58 -14.53 -14.21 -12.56
CA THR A 58 -15.97 -14.34 -12.27
C THR A 58 -16.38 -13.46 -11.09
N TYR A 59 -15.59 -13.48 -10.01
CA TYR A 59 -15.82 -12.61 -8.86
C TYR A 59 -15.77 -11.13 -9.22
N LEU A 60 -14.82 -10.68 -10.04
CA LEU A 60 -14.73 -9.28 -10.45
C LEU A 60 -15.91 -8.84 -11.32
N THR A 61 -16.53 -9.76 -12.06
CA THR A 61 -17.72 -9.49 -12.88
C THR A 61 -19.03 -9.51 -12.09
N SER A 62 -19.07 -10.13 -10.91
CA SER A 62 -20.30 -10.30 -10.11
C SER A 62 -20.62 -9.10 -9.21
N SER A 63 -20.24 -7.88 -9.62
CA SER A 63 -20.42 -6.64 -8.83
C SER A 63 -19.80 -6.69 -7.42
N PRO A 64 -18.46 -6.88 -7.32
CA PRO A 64 -17.74 -6.93 -6.04
C PRO A 64 -17.80 -5.61 -5.25
N SER A 65 -17.53 -5.69 -3.94
CA SER A 65 -17.59 -4.55 -3.03
C SER A 65 -16.67 -3.40 -3.47
N PRO A 66 -17.14 -2.13 -3.44
CA PRO A 66 -16.31 -0.97 -3.79
C PRO A 66 -15.17 -0.73 -2.79
N SER A 67 -15.25 -1.33 -1.60
CA SER A 67 -14.18 -1.30 -0.60
C SER A 67 -13.01 -2.26 -0.94
N GLY A 68 -13.24 -3.20 -1.88
CA GLY A 68 -12.31 -4.24 -2.28
C GLY A 68 -12.33 -5.48 -1.37
N LEU A 69 -11.28 -6.27 -1.44
CA LEU A 69 -11.08 -7.47 -0.62
C LEU A 69 -9.61 -7.75 -0.33
N TRP A 70 -9.36 -8.72 0.53
CA TRP A 70 -8.08 -9.40 0.69
C TRP A 70 -8.08 -10.71 -0.09
N LEU A 71 -7.23 -10.83 -1.10
CA LEU A 71 -7.01 -12.08 -1.81
C LEU A 71 -5.93 -12.91 -1.09
N LYS A 72 -6.29 -14.11 -0.64
CA LYS A 72 -5.36 -15.09 -0.07
C LYS A 72 -4.62 -15.80 -1.21
N ILE A 73 -3.30 -15.67 -1.21
CA ILE A 73 -2.39 -16.20 -2.21
C ILE A 73 -1.43 -17.19 -1.55
N ALA A 74 -1.37 -18.39 -2.11
CA ALA A 74 -0.48 -19.46 -1.75
C ALA A 74 0.99 -19.07 -2.02
N LYS A 75 1.86 -19.34 -1.05
CA LYS A 75 3.30 -19.35 -1.24
C LYS A 75 3.70 -20.63 -1.98
N LYS A 76 4.92 -20.65 -2.54
CA LYS A 76 5.47 -21.82 -3.26
C LYS A 76 5.40 -23.13 -2.48
N SER A 77 5.45 -23.07 -1.14
CA SER A 77 5.42 -24.23 -0.24
C SER A 77 4.01 -24.65 0.21
N SER A 78 2.95 -23.99 -0.29
CA SER A 78 1.59 -24.33 0.11
C SER A 78 1.13 -25.63 -0.55
N PRO A 79 0.48 -26.54 0.20
CA PRO A 79 -0.17 -27.71 -0.38
C PRO A 79 -1.47 -27.36 -1.13
N VAL A 80 -2.05 -26.19 -0.83
CA VAL A 80 -3.29 -25.71 -1.47
C VAL A 80 -2.89 -24.68 -2.54
N PRO A 81 -3.15 -24.94 -3.83
CA PRO A 81 -2.87 -23.99 -4.89
C PRO A 81 -3.84 -22.81 -4.85
N SER A 82 -3.36 -21.65 -5.25
CA SER A 82 -4.18 -20.46 -5.52
C SER A 82 -3.75 -19.84 -6.84
N VAL A 83 -4.52 -18.87 -7.32
CA VAL A 83 -4.04 -17.92 -8.32
C VAL A 83 -2.72 -17.29 -7.86
N THR A 84 -1.77 -17.15 -8.78
CA THR A 84 -0.51 -16.45 -8.49
C THR A 84 -0.75 -14.95 -8.41
N TYR A 85 0.16 -14.22 -7.75
CA TYR A 85 0.07 -12.76 -7.69
C TYR A 85 0.02 -12.11 -9.07
N ASP A 86 0.86 -12.55 -10.02
CA ASP A 86 0.89 -11.96 -11.35
C ASP A 86 -0.39 -12.23 -12.14
N GLN A 87 -0.94 -13.45 -12.06
CA GLN A 87 -2.23 -13.76 -12.66
C GLN A 87 -3.36 -12.94 -12.03
N ALA A 88 -3.37 -12.79 -10.70
CA ALA A 88 -4.38 -12.00 -10.01
C ALA A 88 -4.31 -10.52 -10.39
N LEU A 89 -3.10 -9.98 -10.54
CA LEU A 89 -2.87 -8.61 -10.97
C LEU A 89 -3.30 -8.41 -12.43
N ASP A 90 -2.99 -9.34 -13.33
CA ASP A 90 -3.36 -9.22 -14.74
C ASP A 90 -4.89 -9.18 -14.90
N VAL A 91 -5.60 -10.10 -14.23
CA VAL A 91 -7.07 -10.09 -14.20
C VAL A 91 -7.60 -8.81 -13.54
N ALA A 92 -6.99 -8.34 -12.45
CA ALA A 92 -7.39 -7.09 -11.82
C ALA A 92 -7.27 -5.90 -12.80
N LEU A 93 -6.14 -5.77 -13.51
CA LEU A 93 -5.92 -4.71 -14.48
C LEU A 93 -6.93 -4.77 -15.64
N CYS A 94 -7.23 -5.97 -16.14
CA CYS A 94 -8.25 -6.15 -17.18
C CYS A 94 -9.62 -5.61 -16.77
N HIS A 95 -9.96 -5.62 -15.49
CA HIS A 95 -11.24 -5.20 -14.94
C HIS A 95 -11.23 -3.79 -14.30
N GLY A 96 -10.13 -3.04 -14.41
CA GLY A 96 -10.02 -1.70 -13.82
C GLY A 96 -9.74 -1.70 -12.31
N TRP A 97 -9.19 -2.80 -11.79
CA TRP A 97 -8.78 -2.97 -10.40
C TRP A 97 -7.25 -2.86 -10.25
N ILE A 98 -6.79 -2.71 -9.01
CA ILE A 98 -5.37 -2.58 -8.67
C ILE A 98 -5.08 -3.31 -7.36
N ASP A 99 -3.85 -3.81 -7.23
CA ASP A 99 -3.32 -4.30 -5.98
C ASP A 99 -2.92 -3.14 -5.04
N GLY A 100 -2.87 -3.44 -3.75
CA GLY A 100 -2.44 -2.49 -2.72
C GLY A 100 -1.55 -3.14 -1.67
N GLN A 101 -2.02 -3.14 -0.43
CA GLN A 101 -1.25 -3.64 0.71
C GLN A 101 -1.06 -5.15 0.64
N ARG A 102 0.15 -5.62 0.96
CA ARG A 102 0.48 -7.03 1.18
C ARG A 102 0.66 -7.29 2.67
N LYS A 103 0.13 -8.39 3.18
CA LYS A 103 0.36 -8.86 4.56
C LYS A 103 0.66 -10.35 4.58
N ALA A 104 1.55 -10.78 5.46
CA ALA A 104 1.69 -12.20 5.77
C ALA A 104 0.40 -12.69 6.47
N LEU A 105 -0.05 -13.89 6.14
CA LEU A 105 -1.21 -14.52 6.80
C LEU A 105 -0.73 -15.65 7.70
N ASP A 106 -0.03 -16.62 7.13
CA ASP A 106 0.48 -17.79 7.83
C ASP A 106 1.78 -18.30 7.17
N SER A 107 2.24 -19.51 7.53
CA SER A 107 3.47 -20.10 6.97
C SER A 107 3.35 -20.39 5.47
N THR A 108 2.15 -20.70 4.96
CA THR A 108 1.91 -21.16 3.59
C THR A 108 1.21 -20.12 2.71
N HIS A 109 0.65 -19.05 3.27
CA HIS A 109 -0.12 -18.04 2.54
C HIS A 109 0.24 -16.62 2.95
N PHE A 110 -0.04 -15.69 2.03
CA PHE A 110 -0.09 -14.27 2.29
C PHE A 110 -1.39 -13.70 1.74
N ILE A 111 -1.77 -12.51 2.18
CA ILE A 111 -2.93 -11.79 1.63
C ILE A 111 -2.48 -10.53 0.90
N GLN A 112 -3.14 -10.25 -0.21
CA GLN A 112 -2.92 -9.07 -1.04
C GLN A 112 -4.25 -8.34 -1.19
N ARG A 113 -4.28 -7.06 -0.84
CA ARG A 113 -5.48 -6.24 -1.01
C ARG A 113 -5.67 -5.91 -2.48
N PHE A 114 -6.89 -6.06 -2.97
CA PHE A 114 -7.31 -5.62 -4.30
C PHE A 114 -8.51 -4.68 -4.17
N THR A 115 -8.50 -3.59 -4.93
CA THR A 115 -9.56 -2.58 -4.94
C THR A 115 -9.85 -2.08 -6.34
N PRO A 116 -11.06 -1.59 -6.63
CA PRO A 116 -11.31 -0.79 -7.83
C PRO A 116 -10.37 0.40 -7.86
N ARG A 117 -9.87 0.78 -9.04
CA ARG A 117 -9.07 2.00 -9.17
C ARG A 117 -9.95 3.21 -8.88
N ARG A 118 -9.42 4.13 -8.06
CA ARG A 118 -10.08 5.40 -7.77
C ARG A 118 -9.64 6.45 -8.78
N LYS A 119 -10.48 7.47 -8.99
CA LYS A 119 -10.11 8.66 -9.78
C LYS A 119 -8.78 9.22 -9.26
N GLY A 120 -7.83 9.48 -10.17
CA GLY A 120 -6.50 10.01 -9.83
C GLY A 120 -5.49 8.96 -9.34
N SER A 121 -5.82 7.67 -9.29
CA SER A 121 -4.87 6.64 -8.86
C SER A 121 -3.63 6.60 -9.78
N LEU A 122 -2.43 6.67 -9.19
CA LEU A 122 -1.17 6.68 -9.94
C LEU A 122 -0.96 5.36 -10.71
N TRP A 123 -0.29 5.45 -11.85
CA TRP A 123 0.16 4.31 -12.63
C TRP A 123 1.66 4.10 -12.43
N SER A 124 2.07 2.84 -12.33
CA SER A 124 3.48 2.45 -12.37
C SER A 124 3.86 2.02 -13.77
N GLN A 125 5.12 2.20 -14.15
CA GLN A 125 5.63 1.71 -15.44
C GLN A 125 5.45 0.19 -15.61
N ARG A 126 5.51 -0.57 -14.50
CA ARG A 126 5.24 -2.02 -14.50
C ARG A 126 3.81 -2.31 -14.97
N ASN A 127 2.83 -1.59 -14.43
CA ASN A 127 1.43 -1.82 -14.75
C ASN A 127 1.08 -1.31 -16.15
N VAL A 128 1.69 -0.20 -16.59
CA VAL A 128 1.59 0.27 -17.99
C VAL A 128 2.08 -0.82 -18.97
N LYS A 129 3.24 -1.42 -18.70
CA LYS A 129 3.78 -2.53 -19.52
C LYS A 129 2.85 -3.75 -19.52
N LYS A 130 2.36 -4.18 -18.36
CA LYS A 130 1.38 -5.28 -18.26
C LYS A 130 0.13 -4.99 -19.07
N VAL A 131 -0.45 -3.79 -18.93
CA VAL A 131 -1.63 -3.40 -19.71
C VAL A 131 -1.35 -3.40 -21.20
N ALA A 132 -0.19 -2.91 -21.66
CA ALA A 132 0.17 -2.97 -23.08
C ALA A 132 0.16 -4.41 -23.62
N THR A 133 0.73 -5.36 -22.86
CA THR A 133 0.66 -6.79 -23.20
C THR A 133 -0.79 -7.30 -23.20
N LEU A 134 -1.58 -7.00 -22.17
CA LEU A 134 -2.98 -7.44 -22.06
C LEU A 134 -3.87 -6.88 -23.17
N ILE A 135 -3.60 -5.66 -23.65
CA ILE A 135 -4.25 -5.07 -24.83
C ILE A 135 -3.87 -5.86 -26.08
N SER A 136 -2.59 -6.14 -26.28
CA SER A 136 -2.13 -6.91 -27.46
C SER A 136 -2.70 -8.33 -27.50
N GLU A 137 -2.98 -8.91 -26.34
CA GLU A 137 -3.60 -10.23 -26.19
C GLU A 137 -5.14 -10.20 -26.24
N GLY A 138 -5.77 -9.02 -26.35
CA GLY A 138 -7.23 -8.88 -26.39
C GLY A 138 -7.94 -9.23 -25.08
N LYS A 139 -7.24 -9.23 -23.94
CA LYS A 139 -7.78 -9.64 -22.63
C LYS A 139 -8.43 -8.49 -21.85
N MET A 140 -8.22 -7.24 -22.25
CA MET A 140 -8.76 -6.08 -21.55
C MET A 140 -10.28 -6.02 -21.67
N THR A 141 -10.96 -5.72 -20.57
CA THR A 141 -12.41 -5.47 -20.58
C THR A 141 -12.70 -3.98 -20.78
N PRO A 142 -13.95 -3.59 -21.13
CA PRO A 142 -14.34 -2.18 -21.22
C PRO A 142 -14.05 -1.38 -19.94
N ALA A 143 -14.21 -1.99 -18.77
CA ALA A 143 -13.92 -1.34 -17.49
C ALA A 143 -12.42 -1.04 -17.31
N GLY A 144 -11.55 -1.98 -17.68
CA GLY A 144 -10.10 -1.78 -17.65
C GLY A 144 -9.64 -0.73 -18.66
N LEU A 145 -10.17 -0.75 -19.89
CA LEU A 145 -9.86 0.25 -20.92
C LEU A 145 -10.30 1.65 -20.50
N ALA A 146 -11.49 1.80 -19.89
CA ALA A 146 -11.95 3.08 -19.39
C ALA A 146 -10.99 3.69 -18.34
N GLU A 147 -10.35 2.88 -17.51
CA GLU A 147 -9.34 3.37 -16.55
C GLU A 147 -8.01 3.76 -17.21
N VAL A 148 -7.66 3.11 -18.33
CA VAL A 148 -6.51 3.48 -19.16
C VAL A 148 -6.77 4.81 -19.84
N ASP A 149 -7.94 4.98 -20.46
CA ASP A 149 -8.30 6.19 -21.19
C ASP A 149 -8.34 7.40 -20.27
N LYS A 150 -9.00 7.30 -19.11
CA LYS A 150 -8.99 8.35 -18.07
C LYS A 150 -7.58 8.74 -17.63
N ALA A 151 -6.64 7.78 -17.63
CA ALA A 151 -5.27 8.04 -17.20
C ALA A 151 -4.42 8.69 -18.28
N LYS A 152 -4.72 8.44 -19.55
CA LYS A 152 -4.13 9.16 -20.69
C LYS A 152 -4.67 10.58 -20.75
N GLU A 153 -5.98 10.75 -20.58
CA GLU A 153 -6.64 12.06 -20.59
C GLU A 153 -6.08 13.02 -19.53
N ASP A 154 -5.75 12.53 -18.33
CA ASP A 154 -5.20 13.35 -17.24
C ASP A 154 -3.67 13.26 -17.09
N GLY A 155 -2.99 12.67 -18.07
CA GLY A 155 -1.53 12.61 -18.14
C GLY A 155 -0.87 11.72 -17.07
N ARG A 156 -1.62 10.93 -16.30
CA ARG A 156 -1.06 9.97 -15.33
C ARG A 156 -0.40 8.78 -16.03
N TRP A 157 -0.82 8.46 -17.24
CA TRP A 157 -0.28 7.37 -18.04
C TRP A 157 1.18 7.66 -18.44
N GLU A 158 1.45 8.85 -18.95
CA GLU A 158 2.78 9.32 -19.38
C GLU A 158 3.70 9.57 -18.17
N ARG A 159 3.13 10.07 -17.07
CA ARG A 159 3.84 10.28 -15.80
C ARG A 159 3.95 9.01 -14.96
N ALA A 160 3.71 7.83 -15.53
CA ALA A 160 3.82 6.59 -14.78
C ALA A 160 5.22 6.47 -14.20
N TYR A 161 5.31 6.30 -12.88
CA TYR A 161 6.58 6.34 -12.18
C TYR A 161 7.35 5.03 -12.41
N SER A 162 8.68 5.14 -12.58
CA SER A 162 9.59 4.00 -12.47
C SER A 162 9.67 3.57 -11.01
N SER A 163 9.88 2.27 -10.75
CA SER A 163 10.09 1.78 -9.39
C SER A 163 11.15 2.64 -8.68
N SER A 164 10.99 2.90 -7.36
CA SER A 164 12.00 3.62 -6.57
C SER A 164 13.39 2.97 -6.61
N SER A 165 13.45 1.71 -7.02
CA SER A 165 14.69 0.99 -7.35
C SER A 165 15.49 1.61 -8.51
N ASN A 166 14.84 2.34 -9.42
CA ASN A 166 15.46 2.99 -10.59
C ASN A 166 15.55 4.52 -10.42
N ALA A 167 15.36 5.04 -9.21
CA ALA A 167 15.53 6.46 -8.95
C ALA A 167 17.03 6.78 -9.03
N ALA A 168 17.42 7.62 -9.99
CA ALA A 168 18.79 8.11 -10.09
C ALA A 168 19.12 8.94 -8.85
N VAL A 169 20.35 8.76 -8.35
CA VAL A 169 20.88 9.53 -7.23
C VAL A 169 21.18 10.95 -7.73
N PRO A 170 20.60 12.01 -7.15
CA PRO A 170 20.92 13.38 -7.53
C PRO A 170 22.41 13.72 -7.27
N ASP A 171 23.04 14.50 -8.15
CA ASP A 171 24.47 14.82 -8.08
C ASP A 171 24.88 15.52 -6.79
N ASP A 172 24.01 16.37 -6.23
CA ASP A 172 24.22 17.04 -4.95
C ASP A 172 24.22 16.06 -3.77
N PHE A 173 23.36 15.05 -3.83
CA PHE A 173 23.34 13.97 -2.83
C PHE A 173 24.55 13.04 -2.98
N GLN A 174 24.98 12.73 -4.21
CA GLN A 174 26.21 11.95 -4.44
C GLN A 174 27.44 12.65 -3.88
N LYS A 175 27.58 13.97 -4.11
CA LYS A 175 28.67 14.76 -3.50
C LYS A 175 28.66 14.70 -1.98
N ALA A 176 27.47 14.79 -1.36
CA ALA A 176 27.34 14.67 0.10
C ALA A 176 27.68 13.26 0.63
N LEU A 177 27.46 12.21 -0.16
CA LEU A 177 27.90 10.85 0.16
C LEU A 177 29.42 10.69 0.05
N ASP A 178 30.04 11.27 -0.98
CA ASP A 178 31.49 11.21 -1.20
C ASP A 178 32.27 11.94 -0.08
N GLU A 179 31.67 12.96 0.54
CA GLU A 179 32.24 13.68 1.68
C GLU A 179 32.15 12.90 3.02
N ASN A 180 31.38 11.81 3.07
CA ASN A 180 31.18 11.02 4.28
C ASN A 180 31.24 9.51 3.99
N GLN A 181 32.43 8.94 4.20
CA GLN A 181 32.72 7.52 3.98
C GLN A 181 31.71 6.57 4.66
N ALA A 182 31.29 6.86 5.90
CA ALA A 182 30.33 6.03 6.61
C ALA A 182 28.91 6.11 6.00
N ALA A 183 28.53 7.26 5.45
CA ALA A 183 27.27 7.43 4.74
C ALA A 183 27.29 6.73 3.37
N SER A 184 28.42 6.80 2.65
CA SER A 184 28.62 6.09 1.39
C SER A 184 28.49 4.57 1.56
N GLU A 185 29.21 3.98 2.53
CA GLU A 185 29.15 2.54 2.82
C GLU A 185 27.74 2.08 3.25
N PHE A 186 27.03 2.89 4.04
CA PHE A 186 25.64 2.61 4.42
C PHE A 186 24.70 2.67 3.20
N PHE A 187 24.89 3.66 2.32
CA PHE A 187 24.08 3.85 1.12
C PHE A 187 24.31 2.73 0.10
N GLU A 188 25.54 2.31 -0.15
CA GLU A 188 25.89 1.14 -0.97
C GLU A 188 25.24 -0.14 -0.40
N GLY A 189 25.24 -0.32 0.93
CA GLY A 189 24.57 -1.43 1.58
C GLY A 189 23.04 -1.42 1.43
N LEU A 190 22.41 -0.26 1.19
CA LEU A 190 20.99 -0.17 0.83
C LEU A 190 20.72 -0.66 -0.59
N ASP A 191 21.66 -0.50 -1.51
CA ASP A 191 21.51 -0.92 -2.91
C ASP A 191 21.73 -2.43 -3.06
N GLN A 192 22.74 -2.99 -2.38
CA GLN A 192 22.97 -4.45 -2.32
C GLN A 192 21.77 -5.20 -1.72
N ARG A 193 21.09 -4.64 -0.72
CA ARG A 193 19.85 -5.23 -0.17
C ARG A 193 18.66 -5.18 -1.12
N ARG A 194 18.70 -4.35 -2.18
CA ARG A 194 17.69 -4.34 -3.25
C ARG A 194 17.92 -5.48 -4.24
N GLU A 195 19.18 -5.80 -4.53
CA GLU A 195 19.56 -6.86 -5.47
C GLU A 195 19.22 -8.27 -4.93
N VAL A 196 19.34 -8.49 -3.62
CA VAL A 196 19.01 -9.78 -2.98
C VAL A 196 17.51 -10.13 -3.05
N LYS A 197 16.61 -9.16 -3.33
CA LYS A 197 15.19 -9.45 -3.61
C LYS A 197 14.91 -9.83 -5.08
N GLY A 198 15.87 -9.63 -5.98
CA GLY A 198 15.78 -10.00 -7.40
C GLY A 198 16.51 -11.28 -7.77
N SER A 199 17.43 -11.77 -6.93
CA SER A 199 18.21 -12.99 -7.17
C SER A 199 17.90 -14.07 -6.14
N ILE A 200 16.80 -14.80 -6.34
CA ILE A 200 16.59 -16.13 -5.71
C ILE A 200 16.15 -17.14 -6.79
N ASN A 201 16.82 -17.10 -7.95
CA ASN A 201 16.64 -18.09 -9.00
C ASN A 201 18.00 -18.37 -9.68
N SER A 202 18.96 -18.85 -8.89
CA SER A 202 20.04 -19.69 -9.41
C SER A 202 20.67 -20.42 -8.24
N LEU A 203 20.92 -21.72 -8.42
CA LEU A 203 21.59 -22.66 -7.52
C LEU A 203 20.70 -23.21 -6.39
N ILE A 204 20.12 -24.38 -6.62
CA ILE A 204 20.53 -25.68 -6.05
C ILE A 204 19.67 -26.77 -6.73
N PHE A 205 20.30 -27.91 -6.98
CA PHE A 205 19.78 -29.13 -7.61
C PHE A 205 18.40 -29.59 -7.12
#